data_AF-A0A547NQZ7-F1
#
_entry.id   AF-A0A547NQZ7-F1
#
_cell.length_a   1.000
_cell.length_b   1.000
_cell.length_c   1.000
_cell.angle_alpha   90.00
_cell.angle_beta   90.00
_cell.angle_gamma   90.00
#
_symmetry.space_group_name_H-M   'P 1'
#
loop_
_entity.id
_entity.type
_entity.pdbx_description
1 polymer ?
#
loop_
_entity_poly.entity_id
_entity_poly.type
_entity_poly.pdbx_seq_one_letter_code
_entity_poly.pdbx_strand_id
1 'polypeptide(L)' 'MKAVATYDSTAGTFTLEKGIWRGTFPIGDLPKWLKFYRQQMERYPAHAGNYAPDVKALEALATELRSQCLLDSDRPFP' A
#
# COMPACT_ATOMS: atom_id res chain seq x y z
N MET A 1 -15.09 -5.48 4.65
CA MET A 1 -14.26 -4.50 5.40
C MET A 1 -13.38 -3.75 4.41
N LYS A 2 -13.28 -2.42 4.54
CA LYS A 2 -12.43 -1.57 3.70
C LYS A 2 -11.05 -1.48 4.34
N ALA A 3 -10.00 -1.77 3.58
CA ALA A 3 -8.63 -1.46 3.99
C ALA A 3 -8.26 -0.07 3.45
N VAL A 4 -7.46 0.68 4.20
CA VAL A 4 -6.94 1.99 3.83
C VAL A 4 -5.43 1.95 4.00
N ALA A 5 -4.69 2.41 3.00
CA ALA A 5 -3.25 2.53 3.06
C ALA A 5 -2.88 4.01 2.96
N THR A 6 -2.10 4.49 3.92
CA THR A 6 -1.65 5.89 4.00
C THR A 6 -0.14 5.93 3.97
N TYR A 7 0.44 6.81 3.16
CA TYR A 7 1.89 7.00 3.08
C TYR A 7 2.32 8.22 3.89
N ASP A 8 3.38 8.05 4.67
CA ASP A 8 4.09 9.12 5.34
C ASP A 8 5.44 9.33 4.62
N SER A 9 5.52 10.42 3.86
CA SER A 9 6.72 10.82 3.11
C SER A 9 7.87 11.28 4.01
N THR A 10 7.57 11.73 5.23
CA THR A 10 8.59 12.20 6.18
C THR A 10 9.30 11.02 6.81
N ALA A 11 8.54 9.99 7.19
CA ALA A 11 9.08 8.77 7.77
C ALA A 11 9.52 7.73 6.73
N GLY A 12 9.06 7.85 5.47
CA GLY A 12 9.28 6.83 4.44
C GLY A 12 8.56 5.51 4.75
N THR A 13 7.39 5.60 5.39
CA THR A 13 6.61 4.44 5.82
C THR A 13 5.19 4.52 5.28
N PHE A 14 4.52 3.39 5.19
CA PHE A 14 3.09 3.34 4.97
C PHE A 14 2.38 2.63 6.12
N THR A 15 1.17 3.08 6.40
CA THR A 15 0.30 2.48 7.40
C THR A 15 -0.89 1.86 6.70
N LEU A 16 -1.10 0.55 6.90
CA LEU A 16 -2.26 -0.18 6.42
C LEU A 16 -3.24 -0.37 7.58
N GLU A 17 -4.47 0.07 7.38
CA GLU A 17 -5.55 0.03 8.37
C GLU A 17 -6.73 -0.78 7.86
N LYS A 18 -7.22 -1.70 8.68
CA LYS A 18 -8.36 -2.57 8.38
C LYS A 18 -9.21 -2.77 9.63
N GLY A 19 -10.16 -1.88 9.83
CA GLY A 19 -10.99 -1.87 11.05
C GLY A 19 -10.14 -1.56 12.28
N ILE A 20 -10.00 -2.52 13.19
CA ILE A 20 -9.23 -2.39 14.44
C ILE A 20 -7.74 -2.67 14.20
N TRP A 21 -7.40 -3.37 13.11
CA TRP A 21 -6.02 -3.69 12.79
C TRP A 21 -5.34 -2.52 12.09
N ARG A 22 -4.15 -2.16 12.56
CA ARG A 22 -3.26 -1.16 11.95
C ARG A 22 -1.84 -1.72 11.96
N GLY A 23 -1.15 -1.63 10.82
CA GLY A 23 0.26 -1.99 10.71
C GLY A 23 1.03 -0.91 9.95
N THR A 24 2.14 -0.46 10.52
CA THR A 24 3.05 0.52 9.90
C THR A 24 4.31 -0.19 9.43
N PHE A 25 4.67 0.02 8.17
CA PHE A 25 5.76 -0.68 7.49
C PHE A 25 6.57 0.28 6.62
N PRO A 26 7.87 0.01 6.37
CA PRO A 26 8.67 0.83 5.48
C PRO A 26 8.16 0.76 4.04
N ILE A 27 8.24 1.86 3.29
CA ILE A 27 7.72 1.91 1.92
C ILE A 27 8.44 0.98 0.96
N GLY A 28 9.72 0.70 1.21
CA GLY A 28 10.50 -0.29 0.46
C GLY A 28 9.92 -1.70 0.51
N ASP A 29 9.13 -2.03 1.54
CA ASP A 29 8.47 -3.32 1.68
C ASP A 29 7.10 -3.40 0.98
N LEU A 30 6.57 -2.29 0.45
CA LEU A 30 5.30 -2.27 -0.28
C LEU A 30 5.19 -3.34 -1.38
N PRO A 31 6.17 -3.50 -2.31
CA PRO A 31 6.11 -4.56 -3.32
C PRO A 31 6.16 -5.97 -2.73
N LYS A 32 6.85 -6.16 -1.60
CA LYS A 32 6.91 -7.44 -0.88
C LYS A 32 5.55 -7.80 -0.30
N TRP A 33 4.85 -6.84 0.30
CA TRP A 33 3.49 -7.03 0.82
C TRP A 33 2.48 -7.33 -0.29
N LEU A 34 2.53 -6.62 -1.41
CA LEU A 34 1.68 -6.90 -2.58
C LEU A 34 1.89 -8.33 -3.10
N LYS A 35 3.14 -8.75 -3.26
CA LYS A 35 3.48 -10.12 -3.69
C LYS A 35 2.98 -11.15 -2.69
N PHE A 36 3.17 -10.91 -1.39
CA PHE A 36 2.72 -11.80 -0.32
C PHE A 36 1.20 -12.00 -0.38
N TYR A 37 0.41 -10.93 -0.40
CA TYR A 37 -1.05 -11.04 -0.42
C TYR A 37 -1.57 -11.72 -1.70
N ARG A 38 -0.98 -11.44 -2.86
CA ARG A 38 -1.32 -12.14 -4.11
C ARG A 38 -1.05 -13.65 -4.00
N GLN A 39 0.10 -14.04 -3.44
CA GLN A 39 0.42 -15.45 -3.20
C GLN A 39 -0.54 -16.11 -2.20
N GLN A 40 -0.97 -15.39 -1.16
CA GLN A 40 -1.99 -15.89 -0.23
C GLN A 40 -3.34 -16.08 -0.92
N MET A 41 -3.75 -15.18 -1.80
CA MET A 41 -4.98 -15.30 -2.58
C MET A 41 -4.96 -16.51 -3.52
N GLU A 42 -3.82 -16.77 -4.16
CA GLU A 42 -3.63 -17.94 -5.03
C GLU A 42 -3.63 -19.25 -4.24
N ARG A 43 -2.95 -19.27 -3.10
CA ARG A 43 -2.81 -20.46 -2.25
C ARG A 43 -4.07 -20.78 -1.45
N TYR A 44 -4.83 -19.75 -1.07
CA TYR A 44 -6.03 -19.86 -0.23
C TYR A 44 -7.20 -19.09 -0.87
N PRO A 45 -7.78 -19.60 -1.97
CA PRO A 45 -8.85 -18.92 -2.70
C PRO A 45 -10.10 -18.67 -1.84
N ALA A 46 -10.36 -19.53 -0.85
CA ALA A 46 -11.43 -19.35 0.13
C ALA A 46 -11.29 -18.07 0.97
N HIS A 47 -10.07 -17.54 1.13
CA HIS A 47 -9.77 -16.30 1.84
C HIS A 47 -9.41 -15.15 0.92
N ALA A 48 -9.41 -15.35 -0.41
CA ALA A 48 -9.01 -14.32 -1.36
C ALA A 48 -9.87 -13.05 -1.25
N GLY A 49 -11.17 -13.20 -0.99
CA GLY A 49 -12.08 -12.07 -0.74
C GLY A 49 -11.71 -11.23 0.49
N ASN A 50 -11.02 -11.82 1.47
CA ASN A 50 -10.55 -11.09 2.65
C ASN A 50 -9.28 -10.27 2.38
N TYR A 51 -8.42 -10.70 1.45
CA TYR A 51 -7.17 -10.01 1.10
C TYR A 51 -7.32 -9.02 -0.05
N ALA A 52 -8.35 -9.17 -0.90
CA ALA A 52 -8.60 -8.28 -2.03
C ALA A 52 -8.69 -6.78 -1.64
N PRO A 53 -9.34 -6.39 -0.51
CA PRO A 53 -9.35 -4.99 -0.07
C PRO A 53 -7.95 -4.48 0.29
N ASP A 54 -7.12 -5.31 0.92
CA ASP A 54 -5.75 -4.97 1.32
C ASP A 54 -4.87 -4.74 0.08
N VAL A 55 -4.92 -5.66 -0.88
CA VAL A 55 -4.19 -5.54 -2.16
C VAL A 55 -4.60 -4.25 -2.88
N LYS A 56 -5.91 -3.99 -2.97
CA LYS A 56 -6.42 -2.79 -3.64
C LYS A 56 -5.92 -1.49 -2.98
N ALA A 57 -5.88 -1.45 -1.64
CA ALA A 57 -5.38 -0.29 -0.92
C ALA A 57 -3.87 -0.06 -1.17
N LEU A 58 -3.08 -1.13 -1.14
CA LEU A 58 -1.63 -1.05 -1.39
C LEU A 58 -1.31 -0.69 -2.85
N GLU A 59 -2.08 -1.18 -3.82
CA GLU A 59 -1.93 -0.80 -5.24
C GLU A 59 -2.30 0.66 -5.50
N ALA A 60 -3.37 1.14 -4.86
CA ALA A 60 -3.76 2.54 -4.91
C ALA A 60 -2.64 3.43 -4.35
N LEU A 61 -2.06 3.07 -3.21
CA LEU A 61 -0.93 3.77 -2.62
C LEU A 61 0.30 3.78 -3.55
N ALA A 62 0.64 2.64 -4.14
CA ALA A 62 1.76 2.55 -5.09
C ALA A 62 1.56 3.46 -6.31
N THR A 63 0.32 3.55 -6.79
CA THR A 63 -0.06 4.41 -7.91
C THR A 63 0.05 5.88 -7.52
N GLU A 64 -0.47 6.24 -6.34
CA GLU A 64 -0.40 7.61 -5.82
C GLU A 64 1.04 8.06 -5.62
N LEU A 65 1.90 7.23 -5.04
CA LEU A 65 3.33 7.49 -4.87
C LEU A 65 4.06 7.71 -6.19
N ARG A 66 3.74 6.90 -7.21
CA ARG A 66 4.29 7.08 -8.55
C ARG A 66 3.88 8.42 -9.14
N SER A 67 2.63 8.84 -8.93
CA SER A 67 2.12 10.14 -9.39
C SER A 67 2.74 11.30 -8.61
N GLN A 68 2.91 11.18 -7.28
CA GLN A 68 3.51 12.22 -6.43
C GLN A 68 4.99 12.45 -6.80
N CYS A 69 5.74 11.39 -7.11
CA CYS A 69 7.12 11.52 -7.59
C CYS A 69 7.21 12.28 -8.94
N LEU A 70 6.17 12.18 -9.77
CA LEU A 70 6.09 12.93 -11.04
C LEU A 70 5.80 14.43 -10.81
N LEU A 71 5.10 14.79 -9.74
CA LEU A 71 4.72 16.17 -9.39
C LEU A 71 5.83 16.95 -8.68
N ASP A 72 6.70 16.29 -7.91
CA ASP A 72 7.84 16.94 -7.23
C ASP A 72 8.97 17.34 -8.20
N SER A 73 8.97 16.79 -9.43
CA SER A 73 9.96 17.12 -10.47
C SER A 73 9.74 18.49 -11.14
N ASP A 74 8.61 19.16 -10.85
CA ASP A 74 8.21 20.45 -11.46
C ASP A 74 8.34 21.65 -10.50
N ARG A 75 8.95 21.47 -9.32
CA ARG A 75 9.19 22.57 -8.38
C ARG A 75 10.53 23.26 -8.69
N PRO A 76 10.54 24.50 -9.22
CA PRO A 76 11.78 25.26 -9.25
C PRO A 76 12.17 25.58 -7.80
N PHE A 77 13.43 25.27 -7.45
CA PHE A 77 14.04 25.76 -6.22
C PHE A 77 14.03 27.30 -6.23
N PRO A 78 13.79 27.96 -5.08
CA PRO A 78 13.77 29.42 -4.97
C PRO A 78 15.12 30.08 -5.28
#